data_AF-A0A165DQJ1-F1
#
_entry.id   AF-A0A165DQJ1-F1
#
_cell.length_a   1.000
_cell.length_b   1.000
_cell.length_c   1.000
_cell.angle_alpha   90.00
_cell.angle_beta   90.00
_cell.angle_gamma   90.00
#
_symmetry.space_group_name_H-M   'P 1'
#
loop_
_entity.id
_entity.type
_entity.pdbx_description
1 polymer ?
#
loop_
_entity_poly.entity_id
_entity_poly.type
_entity_poly.pdbx_seq_one_letter_code
_entity_poly.pdbx_strand_id
1 'polypeptide(L)' 'RGRVPEEEVLKQIQEAPIPLNVMLSICHSAFVKGDHTNFEIEPSFGVEATALFPDVKYTTVDEFLNRFL' A
#
# COMPACT_ATOMS: atom_id res chain seq x y z
N ARG A 1 13.93 6.96 -14.57
CA ARG A 1 13.61 6.84 -13.12
C ARG A 1 14.24 5.56 -12.61
N GLY A 2 14.89 5.59 -11.43
CA GLY A 2 15.67 4.47 -10.90
C GLY A 2 14.98 3.74 -9.74
N ARG A 3 15.37 2.49 -9.51
CA ARG A 3 15.00 1.72 -8.31
C ARG A 3 15.77 2.25 -7.11
N VAL A 4 15.10 2.37 -5.96
CA VAL A 4 15.72 2.68 -4.67
C VAL A 4 15.81 1.38 -3.85
N PRO A 5 16.99 0.95 -3.38
CA PRO A 5 17.13 -0.20 -2.49
C PRO A 5 16.43 0.01 -1.15
N GLU A 6 16.02 -1.06 -0.48
CA GLU A 6 15.31 -0.98 0.80
C GLU A 6 16.16 -0.29 1.87
N GLU A 7 17.46 -0.54 1.90
CA GLU A 7 18.39 0.03 2.87
C GLU A 7 18.43 1.56 2.80
N GLU A 8 18.34 2.11 1.58
CA GLU A 8 18.29 3.54 1.36
C GLU A 8 16.95 4.13 1.80
N VAL A 9 15.84 3.42 1.60
CA VAL A 9 14.52 3.83 2.12
C VAL A 9 14.53 3.87 3.65
N LEU A 10 15.11 2.85 4.30
CA LEU A 10 15.21 2.80 5.76
C LEU A 10 16.05 3.95 6.33
N LYS A 11 17.15 4.29 5.64
CA LYS A 11 17.96 5.47 6.00
C LYS A 11 17.14 6.76 5.89
N GLN A 12 16.41 6.95 4.78
CA GLN A 12 15.55 8.12 4.59
C GLN A 12 14.47 8.23 5.67
N ILE A 13 13.87 7.12 6.11
CA ILE A 13 12.92 7.11 7.22
C ILE A 13 13.55 7.61 8.52
N GLN A 14 14.76 7.13 8.85
CA GLN A 14 15.46 7.49 10.08
C GLN A 14 15.89 8.97 10.11
N GLU A 15 16.26 9.52 8.96
CA GLU A 15 16.77 10.90 8.84
C GLU A 15 15.67 11.95 8.62
N ALA A 16 14.49 11.54 8.13
CA ALA A 16 13.39 12.47 7.84
C ALA A 16 12.74 13.06 9.11
N PRO A 17 12.33 14.34 9.08
CA PRO A 17 11.58 14.94 10.18
C PRO A 17 10.14 14.40 10.24
N ILE A 18 9.49 14.57 11.40
CA ILE A 18 8.04 14.36 11.51
C ILE A 18 7.32 15.48 10.72
N PRO A 19 6.28 15.15 9.92
CA PRO A 19 5.63 13.85 9.77
C PRO A 19 6.13 12.99 8.59
N LEU A 20 7.15 13.44 7.87
CA LEU A 20 7.63 12.78 6.64
C LEU A 20 8.13 11.36 6.91
N ASN A 21 8.84 11.12 8.01
CA ASN A 21 9.28 9.78 8.39
C ASN A 21 8.13 8.78 8.53
N VAL A 22 6.98 9.20 9.08
CA VAL A 22 5.79 8.36 9.20
C VAL A 22 5.24 8.01 7.82
N MET A 23 5.15 8.99 6.91
CA MET A 23 4.70 8.75 5.54
C MET A 23 5.64 7.78 4.81
N LEU A 24 6.95 7.96 4.94
CA LEU A 24 7.95 7.06 4.34
C LEU A 24 7.85 5.64 4.93
N SER A 25 7.62 5.50 6.23
CA SER A 25 7.39 4.19 6.87
C SER A 25 6.14 3.49 6.36
N ILE A 26 5.03 4.22 6.15
CA ILE A 26 3.81 3.66 5.55
C ILE A 26 4.09 3.20 4.11
N CYS A 27 4.79 4.01 3.32
CA CYS A 27 5.19 3.63 1.97
C CYS A 27 6.13 2.40 1.96
N HIS A 28 7.06 2.30 2.90
CA HIS A 28 7.96 1.14 3.02
C HIS A 28 7.18 -0.14 3.36
N SER A 29 6.27 -0.08 4.32
CA SER A 29 5.37 -1.20 4.65
C SER A 29 4.54 -1.64 3.43
N ALA A 30 3.92 -0.69 2.72
CA ALA A 30 3.07 -1.01 1.58
C ALA A 30 3.85 -1.50 0.33
N PHE A 31 4.95 -0.85 -0.04
CA PHE A 31 5.61 -1.07 -1.33
C PHE A 31 6.89 -1.91 -1.28
N VAL A 32 7.50 -2.08 -0.09
CA VAL A 32 8.72 -2.89 0.08
C VAL A 32 8.42 -4.17 0.83
N LYS A 33 7.70 -4.08 1.96
CA LYS A 33 7.26 -5.28 2.71
C LYS A 33 6.03 -5.94 2.10
N GLY A 34 5.21 -5.18 1.39
CA GLY A 34 4.01 -5.70 0.75
C GLY A 34 2.90 -6.04 1.74
N ASP A 35 2.83 -5.32 2.86
CA ASP A 35 1.96 -5.69 4.00
C ASP A 35 0.44 -5.68 3.68
N HIS A 36 0.03 -5.18 2.51
CA HIS A 36 -1.35 -5.30 2.05
C HIS A 36 -1.69 -6.70 1.51
N THR A 37 -0.70 -7.48 1.05
CA THR A 37 -0.92 -8.73 0.30
C THR A 37 0.11 -9.82 0.60
N ASN A 38 0.99 -9.66 1.59
CA ASN A 38 2.03 -10.63 1.92
C ASN A 38 1.54 -11.76 2.87
N PHE A 39 0.23 -11.88 3.04
CA PHE A 39 -0.43 -12.90 3.83
C PHE A 39 -1.72 -13.36 3.14
N GLU A 40 -2.18 -14.56 3.49
CA GLU A 40 -3.47 -15.10 3.03
C GLU A 40 -4.57 -14.77 4.04
N ILE A 41 -5.76 -14.44 3.55
CA ILE A 41 -6.91 -14.14 4.42
C ILE A 41 -7.52 -15.47 4.90
N GLU A 42 -7.29 -15.80 6.17
CA GLU A 42 -7.91 -16.97 6.79
C GLU A 42 -9.27 -16.61 7.41
N PRO A 43 -10.29 -17.49 7.26
CA PRO A 43 -11.62 -17.26 7.84
C PRO A 43 -11.64 -17.05 9.37
N SER A 44 -10.57 -17.47 10.06
CA SER A 44 -10.43 -17.33 11.52
C SER A 44 -10.22 -15.88 11.97
N PHE A 45 -9.74 -14.99 11.09
CA PHE A 45 -9.45 -13.60 11.44
C PHE A 45 -10.01 -12.57 10.46
N GLY A 46 -10.37 -12.97 9.23
CA GLY A 46 -10.76 -12.01 8.21
C GLY A 46 -11.63 -12.59 7.11
N VAL A 47 -12.24 -11.69 6.36
CA VAL A 47 -13.08 -11.96 5.19
C VAL A 47 -12.78 -10.90 4.13
N GLU A 48 -13.00 -11.26 2.88
CA GLU A 48 -12.69 -10.42 1.73
C GLU A 48 -13.97 -9.67 1.29
N ALA A 49 -13.89 -8.33 1.22
CA ALA A 49 -15.09 -7.50 1.07
C ALA A 49 -15.77 -7.68 -0.30
N THR A 50 -15.02 -7.94 -1.37
CA THR A 50 -15.61 -8.12 -2.71
C THR A 50 -16.35 -9.46 -2.83
N ALA A 51 -15.89 -10.50 -2.14
CA ALA A 51 -16.65 -11.74 -1.99
C ALA A 51 -17.96 -11.57 -1.20
N LEU A 52 -17.99 -10.69 -0.19
CA LEU A 52 -19.19 -10.45 0.63
C LEU A 52 -20.23 -9.55 -0.06
N PHE A 53 -19.77 -8.57 -0.85
CA PHE A 53 -20.63 -7.58 -1.47
C PHE A 53 -20.38 -7.50 -2.98
N PRO A 54 -20.65 -8.59 -3.74
CA PRO A 54 -20.31 -8.68 -5.16
C PRO A 54 -21.05 -7.67 -6.04
N ASP A 55 -22.20 -7.16 -5.58
CA ASP A 55 -23.01 -6.19 -6.32
C ASP A 55 -22.51 -4.74 -6.17
N VAL A 56 -21.59 -4.48 -5.24
CA VAL A 56 -21.03 -3.14 -5.03
C VAL A 56 -20.03 -2.83 -6.15
N LYS A 57 -20.38 -1.86 -6.99
CA LYS A 57 -19.49 -1.37 -8.05
C LYS A 57 -18.48 -0.38 -7.45
N TYR A 58 -17.24 -0.80 -7.35
CA TYR A 58 -16.12 0.08 -6.97
C TYR A 58 -15.54 0.78 -8.20
N THR A 59 -14.97 1.97 -7.99
CA THR A 59 -14.18 2.64 -9.03
C THR A 59 -12.83 1.94 -9.15
N THR A 60 -12.50 1.50 -10.36
CA THR A 60 -11.21 0.87 -10.66
C THR A 60 -10.07 1.88 -10.65
N VAL A 61 -8.82 1.38 -10.58
CA VAL A 61 -7.63 2.25 -10.67
C VAL A 61 -7.59 3.00 -12.01
N ASP A 62 -7.96 2.36 -13.12
CA ASP A 62 -8.00 2.97 -14.45
C ASP A 62 -9.00 4.13 -14.51
N GLU A 63 -10.24 3.89 -14.08
CA GLU A 63 -11.29 4.92 -14.03
C GLU A 63 -10.89 6.10 -13.15
N PHE A 64 -10.23 5.85 -12.02
CA PHE A 64 -9.75 6.91 -11.14
C PHE A 64 -8.62 7.73 -11.80
N LEU A 65 -7.63 7.07 -12.40
CA LEU A 65 -6.47 7.74 -13.01
C LEU A 65 -6.84 8.50 -14.29
N ASN A 66 -7.85 8.05 -15.02
CA ASN A 66 -8.39 8.76 -16.19
C ASN A 66 -8.88 10.19 -15.86
N ARG A 67 -9.13 10.51 -14.58
CA ARG A 67 -9.50 11.87 -14.13
C ARG A 67 -8.34 12.87 -14.13
N PHE A 68 -7.10 12.41 -14.28
CA PHE A 68 -5.89 13.23 -14.26
C PHE A 68 -5.20 13.34 -15.63
N LEU A 69 -5.82 12.79 -16.69
CA LEU A 69 -5.43 12.93 -18.09
C LEU A 69 -6.07 14.18 -18.70
#